data_AF-A0A6N8LPI0-F1
#
_entry.id   AF-A0A6N8LPI0-F1
#
_cell.length_a   1.000
_cell.length_b   1.000
_cell.length_c   1.000
_cell.angle_alpha   90.00
_cell.angle_beta   90.00
_cell.angle_gamma   90.00
#
_symmetry.space_group_name_H-M   'P 1'
#
loop_
_entity.id
_entity.type
_entity.pdbx_description
1 polymer ?
#
loop_
_entity_poly.entity_id
_entity_poly.type
_entity_poly.pdbx_seq_one_letter_code
_entity_poly.pdbx_strand_id
1 'polypeptide(L)' 'MTQVAATEFARNFGRYREEAQREPVAVVTHNRVTGYFVSARDYDEYQRLKATAP' A
#
# COMPACT_ATOMS: atom_id res chain seq x y z
N MET A 1 -3.78 -3.14 -9.24
CA MET A 1 -2.94 -2.49 -8.22
C MET A 1 -2.60 -1.08 -8.70
N THR A 2 -3.13 -0.05 -8.03
CA THR A 2 -2.93 1.36 -8.44
C THR A 2 -1.49 1.79 -8.16
N GLN A 3 -0.85 2.49 -9.11
CA GLN A 3 0.42 3.19 -8.89
C GLN A 3 0.18 4.69 -8.83
N VAL A 4 0.69 5.35 -7.80
CA VAL A 4 0.46 6.78 -7.55
C VAL A 4 1.74 7.47 -7.09
N ALA A 5 1.98 8.69 -7.57
CA ALA A 5 3.10 9.50 -7.11
C ALA A 5 2.97 9.84 -5.62
N ALA A 6 4.08 9.91 -4.87
CA ALA A 6 4.06 10.22 -3.44
C ALA A 6 3.30 11.52 -3.11
N THR A 7 3.45 12.56 -3.94
CA THR A 7 2.75 13.85 -3.76
C THR A 7 1.24 13.74 -3.97
N GLU A 8 0.82 12.94 -4.96
CA GLU A 8 -0.59 12.69 -5.25
C GLU A 8 -1.23 11.81 -4.16
N PHE A 9 -0.50 10.81 -3.67
CA PHE A 9 -0.92 9.98 -2.55
C PHE A 9 -1.16 10.82 -1.29
N ALA A 10 -0.23 11.70 -0.94
CA ALA A 10 -0.35 12.58 0.22
C ALA A 10 -1.55 13.54 0.08
N ARG A 11 -1.75 14.11 -1.11
CA ARG A 11 -2.86 15.04 -1.39
C ARG A 11 -4.22 14.37 -1.31
N ASN A 12 -4.34 13.13 -1.77
CA ASN A 12 -5.59 12.39 -1.89
C ASN A 12 -5.64 11.16 -0.96
N PHE A 13 -5.04 11.26 0.23
CA PHE A 13 -4.87 10.13 1.14
C PHE A 13 -6.16 9.38 1.46
N GLY A 14 -7.27 10.10 1.72
CA GLY A 14 -8.55 9.48 2.06
C GLY A 14 -9.07 8.53 0.97
N ARG A 15 -8.93 8.92 -0.30
CA ARG A 15 -9.30 8.10 -1.46
C ARG A 15 -8.43 6.84 -1.53
N TYR A 16 -7.11 7.00 -1.44
CA TYR A 16 -6.21 5.84 -1.53
C TYR A 16 -6.31 4.92 -0.32
N ARG A 17 -6.73 5.43 0.84
CA ARG A 17 -7.09 4.63 2.01
C ARG A 17 -8.28 3.72 1.73
N GLU A 18 -9.30 4.22 1.02
CA GLU A 18 -10.46 3.42 0.61
C GLU A 18 -10.09 2.42 -0.49
N GLU A 19 -9.29 2.81 -1.48
CA GLU A 19 -8.78 1.91 -2.52
C GLU A 19 -7.98 0.75 -1.89
N ALA A 20 -7.13 1.06 -0.90
CA ALA A 20 -6.32 0.08 -0.17
C ALA A 20 -7.13 -0.93 0.67
N GLN A 21 -8.42 -0.67 0.95
CA GLN A 21 -9.30 -1.69 1.55
C GLN A 21 -9.64 -2.82 0.57
N ARG A 22 -9.48 -2.59 -0.74
CA ARG A 22 -9.80 -3.55 -1.80
C ARG A 22 -8.54 -4.13 -2.44
N GLU A 23 -7.55 -3.29 -2.68
CA GLU A 23 -6.30 -3.70 -3.32
C GLU A 23 -5.13 -2.78 -2.92
N PRO A 24 -3.90 -3.30 -2.72
CA PRO A 24 -2.73 -2.49 -2.44
C PRO A 24 -2.50 -1.34 -3.42
N VAL A 25 -1.97 -0.23 -2.90
CA VAL A 25 -1.57 0.95 -3.68
C VAL A 25 -0.05 1.06 -3.65
N ALA A 26 0.61 1.05 -4.80
CA ALA A 26 2.03 1.37 -4.90
C ALA A 26 2.24 2.87 -4.90
N VAL A 27 3.09 3.33 -4.00
CA VAL A 27 3.58 4.70 -3.97
C VAL A 27 4.89 4.76 -4.74
N VAL A 28 4.94 5.60 -5.77
CA VAL A 28 6.10 5.76 -6.64
C VAL A 28 6.75 7.14 -6.49
N THR A 29 8.07 7.16 -6.64
CA THR A 29 8.91 8.37 -6.65
C THR A 29 9.94 8.21 -7.76
N HIS A 30 10.13 9.22 -8.63
CA HIS A 30 11.03 9.14 -9.79
C HIS A 30 10.89 7.84 -10.59
N ASN A 31 9.63 7.44 -10.87
CA ASN A 31 9.28 6.23 -11.62
C ASN A 31 9.76 4.90 -10.97
N ARG A 32 10.02 4.91 -9.65
CA ARG A 32 10.34 3.71 -8.86
C ARG A 32 9.35 3.55 -7.72
N VAL A 33 8.91 2.31 -7.48
CA VAL A 33 8.11 1.98 -6.30
C VAL A 33 8.97 2.23 -5.06
N THR A 34 8.50 3.15 -4.22
CA THR A 34 9.12 3.48 -2.93
C THR A 34 8.50 2.66 -1.80
N GLY A 35 7.23 2.28 -1.94
CA GLY A 35 6.54 1.43 -0.98
C GLY A 35 5.14 1.06 -1.42
N TYR A 36 4.48 0.26 -0.60
CA TYR A 36 3.10 -0.16 -0.79
C TYR A 36 2.29 0.27 0.42
N PHE A 37 1.11 0.81 0.16
CA PHE A 37 0.09 1.05 1.17
C PHE A 37 -0.98 -0.04 1.05
N VAL A 38 -1.25 -0.72 2.15
CA VAL A 38 -2.15 -1.87 2.24
C VAL A 38 -3.16 -1.66 3.35
N SER A 39 -4.26 -2.42 3.34
CA SER A 39 -5.19 -2.41 4.47
C SER A 39 -4.51 -2.92 5.75
N ALA A 40 -5.04 -2.51 6.91
CA ALA A 40 -4.57 -3.04 8.20
C ALA A 40 -4.70 -4.56 8.27
N ARG A 41 -5.80 -5.10 7.73
CA ARG A 41 -6.04 -6.55 7.66
C ARG A 41 -4.94 -7.26 6.86
N ASP A 42 -4.60 -6.76 5.68
CA ASP A 42 -3.57 -7.38 4.83
C ASP A 42 -2.19 -7.31 5.49
N TYR A 43 -1.91 -6.21 6.20
CA TYR A 43 -0.67 -6.09 6.95
C TYR A 43 -0.59 -7.11 8.10
N ASP A 44 -1.66 -7.28 8.86
CA ASP A 44 -1.72 -8.25 9.95
C ASP A 44 -1.58 -9.69 9.43
N GLU A 45 -2.24 -10.01 8.32
CA GLU A 45 -2.12 -11.32 7.66
C GLU A 45 -0.68 -11.56 7.17
N TYR A 46 -0.06 -10.55 6.55
CA TYR A 46 1.34 -10.60 6.16
C TYR A 46 2.26 -10.86 7.36
N GLN A 47 2.07 -10.19 8.50
CA GLN A 47 2.88 -10.43 9.69
C GLN A 47 2.74 -11.87 10.22
N ARG A 48 1.52 -12.41 10.23
CA ARG A 48 1.28 -13.81 10.65
C ARG A 48 1.99 -14.80 9.73
N LEU A 49 1.85 -14.63 8.42
CA LEU A 49 2.51 -15.48 7.43
C LEU A 49 4.03 -15.41 7.55
N LYS A 50 4.58 -14.20 7.71
CA LYS A 50 6.01 -13.96 7.89
C LYS A 50 6.56 -14.63 9.14
N ALA A 51 5.81 -14.66 10.23
CA ALA A 51 6.22 -15.33 11.47
C ALA A 51 6.28 -16.87 11.35
N THR A 52 5.53 -17.44 10.41
CA THR A 52 5.46 -18.89 10.15
C THR A 52 6.33 -19.36 8.99
N ALA A 53 6.96 -18.43 8.25
CA ALA A 53 7.84 -18.75 7.15
C ALA A 53 9.17 -19.34 7.68
N PRO A 54 9.66 -20.47 7.12
CA PRO A 54 10.92 -21.10 7.52
C PRO A 54 12.16 -20.28 7.15
#